data_AF-A0AAW8KM92-F1
#
_entry.id   AF-A0AAW8KM92-F1
#
_cell.length_a   1.000
_cell.length_b   1.000
_cell.length_c   1.000
_cell.angle_alpha   90.00
_cell.angle_beta   90.00
_cell.angle_gamma   90.00
#
_symmetry.space_group_name_H-M   'P 1'
#
loop_
_entity.id
_entity.type
_entity.pdbx_description
1 polymer ?
#
loop_
_entity_poly.entity_id
_entity_poly.type
_entity_poly.pdbx_seq_one_letter_code
_entity_poly.pdbx_strand_id
1 'polypeptide(L)'
;LEGQTVSVFADGGVKPNVKVENGTIKLPRELSNVWVGLSYEAETQTLPIYRKDSNPVKPKVVNKVFLRVLGTQNILVGANQDALELTNIDEYKPRSLEPYGSPLKLISGIVEVPVDSTYERDIQITVKHDKPL
;
A
#
# COMPACT_ATOMS: atom_id res chain seq x y z
N LEU A 1 20.13 -15.18 5.64
CA LEU A 1 19.15 -14.33 6.34
C LEU A 1 19.76 -13.57 7.52
N GLU A 2 20.88 -14.04 8.08
CA GLU A 2 21.62 -13.31 9.11
C GLU A 2 21.90 -11.86 8.73
N GLY A 3 21.63 -10.91 9.64
CA GLY A 3 21.81 -9.48 9.43
C GLY A 3 20.73 -8.78 8.61
N GLN A 4 19.79 -9.52 8.00
CA GLN A 4 18.68 -8.96 7.22
C GLN A 4 17.50 -8.58 8.11
N THR A 5 16.74 -7.57 7.66
CA THR A 5 15.44 -7.22 8.23
C THR A 5 14.37 -8.07 7.58
N VAL A 6 13.61 -8.80 8.40
CA VAL A 6 12.49 -9.64 7.96
C VAL A 6 11.16 -9.02 8.39
N SER A 7 10.16 -9.19 7.54
CA SER A 7 8.78 -8.89 7.89
C SER A 7 8.14 -10.08 8.57
N VAL A 8 7.28 -9.78 9.54
CA VAL A 8 6.59 -10.78 10.36
C VAL A 8 5.10 -10.56 10.22
N PHE A 9 4.40 -11.54 9.68
CA PHE A 9 2.95 -11.58 9.65
C PHE A 9 2.48 -12.63 10.67
N ALA A 10 1.69 -12.20 11.65
CA ALA A 10 1.26 -13.09 12.71
C ALA A 10 -0.15 -12.81 13.22
N ASP A 11 -0.91 -13.88 13.46
CA ASP A 11 -2.28 -13.85 13.96
C ASP A 11 -3.17 -12.84 13.23
N GLY A 12 -3.10 -12.83 11.88
CA GLY A 12 -3.97 -12.01 11.05
C GLY A 12 -3.55 -10.54 10.89
N GLY A 13 -2.32 -10.19 11.26
CA GLY A 13 -1.81 -8.83 11.06
C GLY A 13 -0.30 -8.74 11.02
N VAL A 14 0.17 -7.67 10.38
CA VAL A 14 1.59 -7.33 10.25
C VAL A 14 2.14 -6.88 11.60
N LYS A 15 3.31 -7.38 11.97
CA LYS A 15 4.05 -6.99 13.18
C LYS A 15 5.27 -6.13 12.80
N PRO A 16 5.87 -5.41 13.76
CA PRO A 16 7.09 -4.66 13.49
C PRO A 16 8.18 -5.56 12.89
N ASN A 17 8.90 -5.02 11.90
CA ASN A 17 9.99 -5.75 11.26
C ASN A 17 11.09 -6.07 12.28
N VAL A 18 11.69 -7.25 12.15
CA VAL A 18 12.70 -7.75 13.09
C VAL A 18 13.99 -8.06 12.33
N LYS A 19 15.14 -7.80 12.94
CA LYS A 19 16.43 -8.19 12.40
C LYS A 19 16.77 -9.61 12.81
N VAL A 20 17.30 -10.41 11.90
CA VAL A 20 17.82 -11.75 12.22
C VAL A 20 19.19 -11.60 12.87
N GLU A 21 19.31 -12.08 14.10
CA GLU A 21 20.54 -12.08 14.89
C GLU A 21 20.83 -13.50 15.39
N ASN A 22 22.03 -14.00 15.10
CA ASN A 22 22.51 -15.34 15.42
C ASN A 22 21.54 -16.46 14.99
N GLY A 23 20.92 -16.31 13.81
CA GLY A 23 19.96 -17.26 13.27
C GLY A 23 18.58 -17.22 13.95
N THR A 24 18.31 -16.26 14.82
CA THR A 24 17.06 -16.14 15.56
C THR A 24 16.41 -14.77 15.38
N ILE A 25 15.10 -14.70 15.62
CA ILE A 25 14.33 -13.45 15.67
C ILE A 25 13.67 -13.32 17.04
N LYS A 26 13.56 -12.09 17.55
CA LYS A 26 12.86 -11.81 18.81
C LYS A 26 11.46 -11.27 18.53
N LEU A 27 10.45 -11.99 19.00
CA LEU A 27 9.06 -11.55 18.96
C LEU A 27 8.67 -10.92 20.31
N PRO A 28 7.88 -9.85 20.33
CA PRO A 28 7.55 -9.12 21.57
C PRO A 28 6.60 -9.90 22.50
N ARG A 29 5.92 -10.91 21.99
CA ARG A 29 5.01 -11.78 22.74
C ARG A 29 4.88 -13.14 22.07
N GLU A 30 4.25 -14.07 22.76
CA GLU A 30 3.84 -15.36 22.19
C GLU A 30 2.76 -15.14 21.11
N LEU A 31 2.96 -15.75 19.94
CA LEU A 31 2.10 -15.68 18.76
C LEU A 31 1.91 -17.12 18.24
N SER A 32 0.74 -17.43 17.69
CA SER A 32 0.41 -18.82 17.32
C SER A 32 0.71 -19.12 15.85
N ASN A 33 0.18 -18.29 14.94
CA ASN A 33 0.40 -18.46 13.50
C ASN A 33 1.36 -17.38 13.02
N VAL A 34 2.61 -17.75 12.73
CA VAL A 34 3.68 -16.80 12.38
C VAL A 34 4.29 -17.16 11.03
N TRP A 35 4.24 -16.21 10.11
CA TRP A 35 5.01 -16.24 8.86
C TRP A 35 6.11 -15.18 8.92
N VAL A 36 7.32 -15.60 8.56
CA VAL A 36 8.51 -14.75 8.55
C VAL A 36 9.14 -14.84 7.18
N GLY A 37 9.42 -13.69 6.58
CA GLY A 37 10.03 -13.62 5.27
C GLY A 37 10.72 -12.30 5.01
N LEU A 38 11.45 -12.23 3.90
CA LEU A 38 11.93 -10.95 3.40
C LEU A 38 10.72 -10.13 2.93
N SER A 39 10.71 -8.85 3.28
CA SER A 39 9.69 -7.94 2.76
C SER A 39 9.87 -7.80 1.25
N TYR A 40 8.75 -7.70 0.55
CA TYR A 40 8.73 -7.24 -0.82
C TYR A 40 7.89 -5.98 -0.89
N GLU A 41 8.21 -5.15 -1.87
CA GLU A 41 7.41 -3.98 -2.21
C GLU A 41 6.98 -4.17 -3.66
N ALA A 42 5.67 -4.16 -3.89
CA ALA A 42 5.10 -4.17 -5.21
C ALA A 42 4.57 -2.77 -5.53
N GLU A 43 5.03 -2.21 -6.65
CA GLU A 43 4.60 -0.91 -7.13
C GLU A 43 4.17 -1.02 -8.59
N THR A 44 3.08 -0.34 -8.93
CA THR A 44 2.64 -0.13 -10.30
C THR A 44 2.31 1.33 -10.50
N GLN A 45 2.76 1.88 -11.63
CA GLN A 45 2.51 3.27 -11.99
C GLN A 45 1.77 3.31 -13.33
N THR A 46 0.75 4.16 -13.40
CA THR A 46 0.04 4.41 -14.66
C THR A 46 0.86 5.30 -15.59
N LEU A 47 0.56 5.23 -16.88
CA LEU A 47 0.91 6.31 -17.80
C LEU A 47 0.20 7.61 -17.38
N PRO A 48 0.68 8.78 -17.85
CA PRO A 48 0.01 10.05 -17.60
C PRO A 48 -1.46 10.01 -18.04
N ILE A 49 -2.35 10.45 -17.16
CA ILE A 49 -3.79 10.40 -17.42
C ILE A 49 -4.14 11.37 -18.55
N TYR A 50 -4.57 10.80 -19.67
CA TYR A 50 -5.04 11.54 -20.83
C TYR A 50 -6.55 11.41 -21.01
N ARG A 51 -7.25 12.53 -21.21
CA ARG A 51 -8.67 12.53 -21.57
C ARG A 51 -8.79 12.92 -23.03
N LYS A 52 -9.35 12.01 -23.85
CA LYS A 52 -9.47 12.17 -25.31
C LYS A 52 -10.05 13.51 -25.75
N ASP A 53 -11.05 14.00 -25.04
CA ASP A 53 -11.77 15.24 -25.39
C ASP A 53 -11.28 16.47 -24.60
N SER A 54 -10.14 16.37 -23.90
CA SER A 54 -9.55 17.48 -23.15
C SER A 54 -8.29 17.99 -23.85
N ASN A 55 -8.09 19.30 -23.81
CA ASN A 55 -6.82 19.89 -24.24
C ASN A 55 -5.68 19.33 -23.35
N PRO A 56 -4.65 18.69 -23.93
CA PRO A 56 -3.54 18.10 -23.16
C PRO A 56 -2.72 19.12 -22.38
N VAL A 57 -2.73 20.37 -22.82
CA VAL A 57 -1.95 21.48 -22.24
C VAL A 57 -2.60 21.98 -20.94
N LYS A 58 -3.87 21.63 -20.67
CA LYS A 58 -4.57 22.09 -19.46
C LYS A 58 -4.13 21.28 -18.24
N PRO A 59 -3.61 21.93 -17.19
CA PRO A 59 -3.35 21.28 -15.92
C PRO A 59 -4.63 20.76 -15.25
N LYS A 60 -4.45 19.68 -14.48
CA LYS A 60 -5.48 18.86 -13.84
C LYS A 60 -5.11 18.72 -12.37
N VAL A 61 -6.08 18.30 -11.55
CA VAL A 61 -5.87 17.82 -10.18
C VAL A 61 -6.63 16.51 -10.04
N VAL A 62 -6.02 15.51 -9.41
CA VAL A 62 -6.69 14.26 -9.05
C VAL A 62 -7.07 14.32 -7.58
N ASN A 63 -8.35 14.14 -7.27
CA ASN A 63 -8.82 14.13 -5.88
C ASN A 63 -9.03 12.70 -5.34
N LYS A 64 -9.34 11.76 -6.25
CA LYS A 64 -9.77 10.40 -5.90
C LYS A 64 -9.37 9.43 -6.99
N VAL A 65 -9.00 8.22 -6.59
CA VAL A 65 -8.71 7.09 -7.47
C VAL A 65 -9.65 5.94 -7.13
N PHE A 66 -10.23 5.33 -8.16
CA PHE A 66 -11.08 4.16 -8.02
C PHE A 66 -10.32 2.94 -8.54
N LEU A 67 -10.08 1.96 -7.67
CA LEU A 67 -9.37 0.72 -8.01
C LEU A 67 -10.33 -0.46 -7.88
N ARG A 68 -10.28 -1.39 -8.85
CA ARG A 68 -10.94 -2.69 -8.71
C ARG A 68 -9.90 -3.69 -8.23
N VAL A 69 -10.15 -4.25 -7.05
CA VAL A 69 -9.23 -5.18 -6.36
C VAL A 69 -9.89 -6.54 -6.14
N LEU A 70 -9.06 -7.56 -5.97
CA LEU A 70 -9.48 -8.93 -5.70
C LEU A 70 -8.62 -9.51 -4.58
N GLY A 71 -9.26 -9.78 -3.43
CA GLY A 71 -8.58 -10.40 -2.29
C GLY A 71 -7.38 -9.59 -1.78
N THR A 72 -7.49 -8.27 -1.68
CA THR A 72 -6.35 -7.37 -1.39
C THR A 72 -6.52 -6.63 -0.06
N GLN A 73 -5.42 -6.23 0.56
CA GLN A 73 -5.34 -5.31 1.71
C GLN A 73 -4.15 -4.37 1.55
N ASN A 74 -4.01 -3.40 2.46
CA ASN A 74 -2.88 -2.46 2.49
C ASN A 74 -2.64 -1.84 1.10
N ILE A 75 -3.67 -1.15 0.61
CA ILE A 75 -3.65 -0.50 -0.70
C ILE A 75 -3.18 0.93 -0.47
N LEU A 76 -2.00 1.25 -1.00
CA LEU A 76 -1.41 2.58 -0.93
C LEU A 76 -1.52 3.23 -2.32
N VAL A 77 -1.96 4.48 -2.38
CA VAL A 77 -2.14 5.20 -3.64
C VAL A 77 -1.58 6.61 -3.53
N GLY A 78 -0.78 7.02 -4.50
CA GLY A 78 -0.24 8.39 -4.59
C GLY A 78 -0.26 8.92 -6.02
N ALA A 79 -0.07 10.23 -6.17
CA ALA A 79 0.11 10.86 -7.47
C ALA A 79 1.56 11.29 -7.66
N ASN A 80 2.09 11.16 -8.88
CA ASN A 80 3.41 11.70 -9.28
C ASN A 80 4.55 11.38 -8.30
N GLN A 81 4.68 10.11 -7.92
CA GLN A 81 5.70 9.66 -6.96
C GLN A 81 7.14 9.69 -7.50
N ASP A 82 7.33 10.07 -8.78
CA ASP A 82 8.63 10.34 -9.39
C ASP A 82 8.93 11.84 -9.56
N ALA A 83 8.07 12.73 -9.04
CA ALA A 83 8.27 14.17 -9.12
C ALA A 83 9.32 14.67 -8.11
N LEU A 84 9.87 15.86 -8.38
CA LEU A 84 10.78 16.56 -7.46
C LEU A 84 10.11 16.90 -6.11
N GLU A 85 8.84 17.28 -6.17
CA GLU A 85 8.01 17.53 -4.99
C GLU A 85 7.00 16.39 -4.85
N LEU A 86 7.27 15.49 -3.91
CA LEU A 86 6.43 14.31 -3.68
C LEU A 86 5.14 14.70 -2.96
N THR A 87 4.02 14.19 -3.48
CA THR A 87 2.75 14.20 -2.75
C THR A 87 2.67 13.02 -1.79
N ASN A 88 1.85 13.11 -0.74
CA ASN A 88 1.67 12.01 0.19
C ASN A 88 1.07 10.79 -0.51
N ILE A 89 1.43 9.61 -0.02
CA ILE A 89 0.76 8.36 -0.38
C ILE A 89 -0.35 8.11 0.64
N ASP A 90 -1.56 7.93 0.15
CA ASP A 90 -2.74 7.67 0.95
C ASP A 90 -3.04 6.17 1.06
N GLU A 91 -3.29 5.71 2.28
CA GLU A 91 -3.71 4.33 2.57
C GLU A 91 -5.23 4.20 2.52
N TYR A 92 -5.74 3.22 1.75
CA TYR A 92 -7.13 2.82 1.88
C TYR A 92 -7.35 2.16 3.24
N LYS A 93 -8.01 2.88 4.14
CA LYS A 93 -8.39 2.37 5.46
C LYS A 93 -9.73 1.65 5.35
N PRO A 94 -9.79 0.31 5.43
CA PRO A 94 -11.05 -0.40 5.47
C PRO A 94 -11.82 0.00 6.74
N ARG A 95 -13.07 0.42 6.57
CA ARG A 95 -13.99 0.61 7.71
C ARG A 95 -14.56 -0.74 8.07
N SER A 96 -13.92 -1.44 9.00
CA SER A 96 -14.34 -2.76 9.44
C SER A 96 -15.03 -2.72 10.80
N LEU A 97 -16.05 -3.56 10.97
CA LEU A 97 -16.75 -3.87 12.24
C LEU A 97 -16.30 -5.23 12.80
N GLU A 98 -15.12 -5.71 12.42
CA GLU A 98 -14.59 -6.98 12.89
C GLU A 98 -14.35 -6.97 14.40
N PRO A 99 -14.64 -8.09 15.09
CA PRO A 99 -14.34 -8.21 16.50
C PRO A 99 -12.83 -8.17 16.73
N TYR A 100 -12.43 -7.55 17.83
CA TYR A 100 -11.03 -7.45 18.24
C TYR A 100 -10.36 -8.83 18.27
N GLY A 101 -9.19 -8.93 17.65
CA GLY A 101 -8.40 -10.17 17.58
C GLY A 101 -8.74 -11.09 16.41
N SER A 102 -9.73 -10.76 15.58
CA SER A 102 -9.94 -11.45 14.30
C SER A 102 -9.03 -10.89 13.20
N PRO A 103 -8.59 -11.72 12.25
CA PRO A 103 -7.88 -11.25 11.07
C PRO A 103 -8.76 -10.29 10.27
N LEU A 104 -8.14 -9.28 9.69
CA LEU A 104 -8.82 -8.35 8.80
C LEU A 104 -9.28 -9.10 7.54
N LYS A 105 -10.51 -8.87 7.05
CA LYS A 105 -10.98 -9.49 5.80
C LYS A 105 -10.34 -8.87 4.58
N LEU A 106 -10.00 -9.71 3.61
CA LEU A 106 -9.51 -9.24 2.31
C LEU A 106 -10.61 -8.50 1.54
N ILE A 107 -10.24 -7.45 0.84
CA ILE A 107 -11.16 -6.58 0.11
C ILE A 107 -11.26 -7.07 -1.34
N SER A 108 -12.49 -7.19 -1.83
CA SER A 108 -12.77 -7.45 -3.25
C SER A 108 -13.86 -6.50 -3.73
N GLY A 109 -13.68 -5.90 -4.90
CA GLY A 109 -14.62 -4.92 -5.45
C GLY A 109 -13.95 -3.59 -5.81
N ILE A 110 -14.74 -2.53 -5.87
CA ILE A 110 -14.24 -1.18 -6.15
C ILE A 110 -13.95 -0.49 -4.82
N VAL A 111 -12.73 0.03 -4.67
CA VAL A 111 -12.33 0.91 -3.57
C VAL A 111 -12.14 2.32 -4.08
N GLU A 112 -12.50 3.29 -3.26
CA GLU A 112 -12.26 4.71 -3.48
C GLU A 112 -11.17 5.15 -2.51
N VAL A 113 -10.07 5.67 -3.06
CA VAL A 113 -8.94 6.19 -2.28
C VAL A 113 -8.85 7.70 -2.54
N PRO A 114 -8.97 8.56 -1.51
CA PRO A 114 -8.61 9.96 -1.67
C PRO A 114 -7.11 10.05 -1.96
N VAL A 115 -6.70 10.95 -2.84
CA VAL A 115 -5.29 11.09 -3.23
C VAL A 115 -4.93 12.57 -3.22
N ASP A 116 -3.83 12.89 -2.54
CA ASP A 116 -3.19 14.20 -2.63
C ASP A 116 -2.55 14.40 -4.01
N SER A 117 -2.85 15.53 -4.67
CA SER A 117 -2.34 15.84 -6.01
C SER A 117 -2.12 17.34 -6.20
N THR A 118 -1.05 17.68 -6.91
CA THR A 118 -0.68 19.02 -7.35
C THR A 118 -1.34 19.38 -8.69
N TYR A 119 -1.33 20.67 -9.04
CA TYR A 119 -1.90 21.16 -10.30
C TYR A 119 -0.93 20.99 -11.47
N GLU A 120 -1.03 19.85 -12.16
CA GLU A 120 -0.06 19.42 -13.17
C GLU A 120 -0.72 18.94 -14.48
N ARG A 121 0.03 18.97 -15.58
CA ARG A 121 -0.47 18.58 -16.91
C ARG A 121 -0.47 17.06 -17.07
N ASP A 122 0.63 16.46 -16.65
CA ASP A 122 0.87 15.03 -16.65
C ASP A 122 0.76 14.55 -15.20
N ILE A 123 -0.25 13.71 -14.96
CA ILE A 123 -0.46 13.09 -13.65
C ILE A 123 -0.45 11.59 -13.85
N GLN A 124 0.41 10.92 -13.11
CA GLN A 124 0.54 9.48 -13.01
C GLN A 124 0.06 9.04 -11.63
N ILE A 125 -0.61 7.91 -11.57
CA ILE A 125 -1.06 7.31 -10.33
C ILE A 125 -0.15 6.14 -10.02
N THR A 126 0.41 6.14 -8.82
CA THR A 126 1.19 5.03 -8.28
C THR A 126 0.32 4.27 -7.30
N VAL A 127 0.24 2.95 -7.46
CA VAL A 127 -0.36 2.04 -6.48
C VAL A 127 0.74 1.16 -5.92
N LYS A 128 0.85 1.12 -4.60
CA LYS A 128 1.90 0.44 -3.86
C LYS A 128 1.32 -0.56 -2.86
N HIS A 129 2.08 -1.61 -2.61
CA HIS A 129 1.80 -2.64 -1.61
C HIS A 129 3.10 -3.10 -0.98
N ASP A 130 3.29 -2.75 0.29
CA ASP A 130 4.57 -2.86 1.02
C ASP A 130 4.51 -3.78 2.26
N LYS A 131 3.34 -4.38 2.53
CA LYS A 131 3.12 -5.28 3.67
C LYS A 131 2.70 -6.66 3.18
N PRO A 132 3.06 -7.73 3.91
CA PRO A 132 2.57 -9.07 3.62
C PRO A 132 1.05 -9.19 3.87
N LEU A 133 0.40 -10.03 3.06
CA LEU A 133 -1.00 -10.43 3.15
C LEU A 133 -1.21 -11.64 4.06
#